data_AF-A0A7V9JT61-F1
#
_entry.id   AF-A0A7V9JT61-F1
#
_cell.length_a   1.000
_cell.length_b   1.000
_cell.length_c   1.000
_cell.angle_alpha   90.00
_cell.angle_beta   90.00
_cell.angle_gamma   90.00
#
_symmetry.space_group_name_H-M   'P 1'
#
loop_
_entity.id
_entity.type
_entity.pdbx_description
1 polymer ?
#
loop_
_entity_poly.entity_id
_entity_poly.type
_entity_poly.pdbx_seq_one_letter_code
_entity_poly.pdbx_strand_id
1 'polypeptide(L)' 'MMDGIRRVGVVGAGRMGCGIAQVAAQAQCDVVLV' A
#
# COMPACT_ATOMS: atom_id res chain seq x y z
N MET A 1 7.84 15.14 14.40
CA MET A 1 7.27 15.15 13.03
C MET A 1 7.17 13.69 12.62
N MET A 2 5.99 13.22 12.22
CA MET A 2 5.57 11.81 12.34
C MET A 2 6.46 10.84 11.52
N ASP A 3 7.26 9.99 12.18
CA ASP A 3 8.00 8.87 11.57
C ASP A 3 7.07 7.66 11.33
N GLY A 4 6.01 7.87 10.55
CA GLY A 4 5.05 6.82 10.17
C GLY A 4 5.52 5.94 9.00
N ILE A 5 4.81 4.85 8.72
CA ILE A 5 5.09 3.98 7.57
C ILE A 5 4.90 4.79 6.27
N ARG A 6 5.96 4.90 5.47
CA ARG A 6 5.95 5.66 4.20
C ARG A 6 5.90 4.81 2.95
N ARG A 7 6.26 3.53 3.03
CA ARG A 7 6.36 2.63 1.88
C ARG A 7 5.78 1.26 2.20
N VAL A 8 4.94 0.72 1.31
CA VAL A 8 4.23 -0.54 1.52
C VAL A 8 4.37 -1.41 0.28
N GLY A 9 4.89 -2.62 0.46
CA GLY A 9 4.86 -3.66 -0.56
C GLY A 9 3.62 -4.53 -0.38
N VAL A 10 2.82 -4.69 -1.44
CA VAL A 10 1.69 -5.61 -1.46
C VAL A 10 2.01 -6.74 -2.42
N VAL A 11 2.02 -7.98 -1.92
CA VAL A 11 2.33 -9.17 -2.71
C VAL A 11 1.04 -9.91 -3.04
N GLY A 12 0.79 -10.12 -4.33
CA GLY A 12 -0.38 -10.77 -4.88
C GLY A 12 -1.41 -9.77 -5.40
N ALA A 13 -1.56 -9.69 -6.73
CA ALA A 13 -2.49 -8.77 -7.42
C ALA A 13 -3.95 -9.30 -7.55
N GLY A 14 -4.37 -10.17 -6.63
CA GLY A 14 -5.77 -10.59 -6.54
C GLY A 14 -6.67 -9.45 -6.02
N ARG A 15 -7.99 -9.66 -6.00
CA ARG A 15 -8.96 -8.64 -5.52
C ARG A 15 -8.59 -8.04 -4.16
N MET A 16 -8.15 -8.89 -3.23
CA MET A 16 -7.73 -8.45 -1.89
C MET A 16 -6.46 -7.58 -1.95
N GLY A 17 -5.44 -8.00 -2.69
CA GLY A 17 -4.20 -7.23 -2.81
C GLY A 17 -4.39 -5.89 -3.51
N CYS A 18 -5.19 -5.83 -4.57
CA CYS A 18 -5.56 -4.56 -5.19
C CYS A 18 -6.31 -3.64 -4.20
N GLY A 19 -7.24 -4.19 -3.40
CA GLY A 19 -7.95 -3.41 -2.38
C GLY A 19 -7.02 -2.86 -1.29
N ILE A 20 -6.08 -3.69 -0.81
CA ILE A 20 -5.08 -3.27 0.18
C ILE A 20 -4.17 -2.19 -0.39
N ALA A 21 -3.66 -2.37 -1.62
CA ALA A 21 -2.83 -1.40 -2.30
C ALA A 21 -3.56 -0.06 -2.49
N GLN A 22 -4.85 -0.10 -2.84
CA GLN A 22 -5.67 1.11 -2.97
C GLN A 22 -5.81 1.87 -1.65
N VAL A 23 -6.13 1.17 -0.55
CA VAL A 23 -6.26 1.80 0.77
C VAL A 23 -4.92 2.39 1.24
N ALA A 24 -3.81 1.67 1.05
CA ALA A 24 -2.49 2.15 1.41
C ALA A 24 -2.07 3.39 0.59
N ALA A 25 -2.39 3.43 -0.71
CA ALA A 25 -2.14 4.60 -1.55
C ALA A 25 -3.00 5.81 -1.11
N GLN A 26 -4.26 5.58 -0.72
CA GLN A 26 -5.14 6.62 -0.17
C GLN A 26 -4.62 7.18 1.17
N ALA A 27 -3.93 6.37 1.96
CA ALA A 27 -3.23 6.80 3.17
C ALA A 27 -1.91 7.55 2.89
N GLN A 28 -1.65 7.90 1.63
CA GLN A 28 -0.43 8.58 1.16
C GLN A 28 0.87 7.79 1.36
N CYS A 29 0.79 6.46 1.43
CA CYS A 29 1.98 5.62 1.36
C CYS A 29 2.43 5.44 -0.10
N ASP A 30 3.75 5.31 -0.32
CA ASP A 30 4.31 4.83 -1.58
C ASP A 30 4.12 3.31 -1.68
N VAL A 31 3.27 2.87 -2.62
CA VAL A 31 2.87 1.46 -2.73
C VAL A 31 3.51 0.80 -3.93
N VAL A 32 4.14 -0.35 -3.70
CA VAL A 32 4.58 -1.25 -4.77
C VAL A 32 3.71 -2.50 -4.73
N LEU A 33 2.95 -2.74 -5.79
CA LEU A 33 2.17 -3.96 -5.98
C LEU A 33 2.98 -4.94 -6.83
N VAL A 34 3.21 -6.14 -6.29
CA VAL A 34 3.98 -7.23 -6.92
C VAL A 34 3.10 -8.45 -7.12
#